data_AF-A0A971SIT0-F1
#
_entry.id   AF-A0A971SIT0-F1
#
_cell.length_a   1.000
_cell.length_b   1.000
_cell.length_c   1.000
_cell.angle_alpha   90.00
_cell.angle_beta   90.00
_cell.angle_gamma   90.00
#
_symmetry.space_group_name_H-M   'P 1'
#
loop_
_entity.id
_entity.type
_entity.pdbx_description
1 polymer ?
#
loop_
_entity_poly.entity_id
_entity_poly.type
_entity_poly.pdbx_seq_one_letter_code
_entity_poly.pdbx_strand_id
1 'polypeptide(L)'
;MAGVLAHEVAHVDREHSMKTLKRQLGMSLLLRLILKPEDSPEELRKIGAIAVNLTQLGYSREEEFEADRYGVYFMEKAGYKRQGIINFWEWILEASGGEKNPDFLYLFSTHSPTPER
;
A
#
# COMPACT_ATOMS: atom_id res chain seq x y z
N MET A 1 16.98 2.23 8.63
CA MET A 1 17.16 1.20 7.58
C MET A 1 16.63 -0.17 7.98
N ALA A 2 17.14 -0.82 9.04
CA ALA A 2 16.69 -2.18 9.40
C ALA A 2 15.16 -2.30 9.63
N GLY A 3 14.51 -1.28 10.19
CA GLY A 3 13.05 -1.26 10.36
C GLY A 3 12.27 -1.27 9.04
N VAL A 4 12.65 -0.42 8.09
CA VAL A 4 12.05 -0.38 6.75
C VAL A 4 12.22 -1.72 6.04
N LEU A 5 13.42 -2.29 6.06
CA LEU A 5 13.65 -3.61 5.46
C LEU A 5 12.83 -4.72 6.13
N ALA A 6 12.68 -4.69 7.46
CA ALA A 6 11.86 -5.66 8.16
C ALA A 6 10.38 -5.54 7.81
N HIS A 7 9.88 -4.31 7.61
CA HIS A 7 8.53 -4.04 7.11
C HIS A 7 8.34 -4.59 5.69
N GLU A 8 9.27 -4.34 4.77
CA GLU A 8 9.21 -4.89 3.41
C GLU A 8 9.26 -6.43 3.40
N VAL A 9 10.12 -7.03 4.23
CA VAL A 9 10.16 -8.49 4.39
C VAL A 9 8.82 -9.03 4.91
N ALA A 10 8.15 -8.29 5.81
CA ALA A 10 6.83 -8.66 6.29
C ALA A 10 5.75 -8.61 5.20
N HIS A 11 5.79 -7.67 4.26
CA HIS A 11 4.90 -7.69 3.10
C HIS A 11 5.08 -8.94 2.23
N VAL A 12 6.34 -9.36 2.03
CA VAL A 12 6.66 -10.57 1.26
C VAL A 12 6.21 -11.82 2.00
N ASP A 13 6.56 -11.94 3.28
CA ASP A 13 6.17 -13.07 4.13
C ASP A 13 4.64 -13.23 4.21
N ARG A 14 3.92 -12.09 4.26
CA ARG A 14 2.45 -12.03 4.35
C ARG A 14 1.71 -11.97 3.03
N GLU A 15 2.45 -12.17 1.94
CA GLU A 15 1.94 -12.26 0.58
C GLU A 15 1.11 -11.03 0.14
N HIS A 16 1.35 -9.86 0.74
CA HIS A 16 0.56 -8.65 0.46
C HIS A 16 0.63 -8.27 -1.03
N SER A 17 1.80 -8.40 -1.65
CA SER A 17 1.95 -8.14 -3.10
C SER A 17 1.12 -9.11 -3.94
N MET A 18 1.02 -10.38 -3.53
CA MET A 18 0.20 -11.38 -4.19
C MET A 18 -1.30 -11.12 -3.98
N LYS A 19 -1.71 -10.68 -2.78
CA LYS A 19 -3.10 -10.27 -2.50
C LYS A 19 -3.49 -9.07 -3.39
N THR A 20 -2.63 -8.07 -3.48
CA THR A 20 -2.83 -6.91 -4.37
C THR A 20 -2.90 -7.33 -5.84
N LEU A 21 -2.02 -8.21 -6.30
CA LEU A 21 -2.07 -8.74 -7.67
C LEU A 21 -3.37 -9.50 -7.95
N LYS A 22 -3.80 -10.39 -7.04
CA LYS A 22 -5.06 -11.13 -7.15
C LYS A 22 -6.26 -10.18 -7.24
N ARG A 23 -6.28 -9.12 -6.41
CA ARG A 23 -7.31 -8.08 -6.43
C ARG A 23 -7.33 -7.34 -7.77
N GLN A 24 -6.17 -6.95 -8.30
CA GLN A 24 -6.05 -6.28 -9.60
C GLN A 24 -6.51 -7.17 -10.75
N LEU A 25 -6.08 -8.44 -10.79
CA LEU A 25 -6.48 -9.39 -11.82
C LEU A 25 -7.97 -9.71 -11.75
N GLY A 26 -8.49 -9.96 -10.54
CA GLY A 26 -9.91 -10.17 -10.32
C GLY A 26 -10.75 -8.99 -10.79
N MET A 27 -10.30 -7.76 -10.48
CA MET A 27 -10.98 -6.55 -10.95
C MET A 27 -10.91 -6.39 -12.47
N SER A 28 -9.75 -6.65 -13.08
CA SER A 28 -9.61 -6.62 -14.53
C SER A 28 -10.57 -7.60 -15.21
N LEU A 29 -10.74 -8.80 -14.64
CA LEU A 29 -11.69 -9.79 -15.13
C LEU A 29 -13.14 -9.31 -14.98
N LEU A 30 -13.52 -8.74 -13.82
CA LEU A 30 -14.86 -8.20 -13.59
C LEU A 30 -15.19 -7.07 -14.57
N LEU A 31 -14.26 -6.13 -14.79
CA LEU A 31 -14.44 -5.04 -15.75
C LEU A 31 -14.65 -5.56 -17.17
N ARG A 32 -13.95 -6.63 -17.59
CA ARG A 32 -14.16 -7.26 -18.91
C ARG A 32 -15.53 -7.92 -19.05
N LEU A 33 -16.14 -8.39 -17.97
CA LEU A 33 -17.47 -8.99 -18.00
C LEU A 33 -18.59 -7.94 -18.04
N ILE A 34 -18.33 -6.76 -17.46
CA ILE A 34 -19.30 -5.67 -17.38
C ILE A 34 -19.27 -4.81 -18.66
N LEU A 35 -18.07 -4.57 -19.21
CA LEU A 35 -17.88 -3.77 -20.43
C LEU A 35 -18.43 -4.49 -21.65
N LYS A 36 -19.37 -3.87 -22.35
CA LYS A 36 -19.91 -4.35 -23.62
C LYS A 36 -19.52 -3.40 -24.76
N PRO A 37 -19.35 -3.92 -25.99
CA PRO A 37 -19.03 -3.09 -27.16
C PRO A 37 -20.07 -1.99 -27.45
N GLU A 38 -21.29 -2.15 -26.95
CA GLU A 38 -22.44 -1.28 -27.19
C GLU A 38 -22.68 -0.26 -26.07
N ASP A 39 -21.83 -0.25 -25.03
CA ASP A 39 -21.97 0.66 -23.90
C ASP A 39 -21.87 2.13 -24.34
N SER A 40 -22.76 2.96 -23.78
CA SER A 40 -22.76 4.39 -24.06
C SER A 40 -21.52 5.09 -23.45
N PRO A 41 -21.13 6.26 -23.97
CA PRO A 41 -20.04 7.06 -23.39
C PRO A 41 -20.24 7.40 -21.90
N GLU A 42 -21.49 7.51 -21.44
CA GLU A 42 -21.80 7.76 -20.02
C GLU A 42 -21.55 6.52 -19.15
N GLU A 43 -21.92 5.33 -19.62
CA GLU A 43 -21.66 4.06 -18.94
C GLU A 43 -20.16 3.78 -18.84
N LEU A 44 -19.43 3.98 -19.94
CA LEU A 44 -17.97 3.85 -19.97
C LEU A 44 -17.29 4.80 -18.98
N ARG A 45 -17.78 6.04 -18.82
CA ARG A 45 -17.27 6.98 -17.79
C ARG A 45 -17.50 6.50 -16.37
N LYS A 46 -18.68 5.94 -16.08
CA LYS A 46 -19.00 5.38 -14.75
C LYS A 46 -18.10 4.18 -14.43
N ILE A 47 -17.93 3.27 -15.38
CA ILE A 47 -17.04 2.11 -15.25
C ILE A 47 -15.58 2.55 -15.08
N GLY A 48 -15.14 3.56 -15.86
CA GLY A 48 -13.79 4.14 -15.74
C GLY A 48 -13.53 4.78 -14.36
N ALA A 49 -14.49 5.50 -13.81
CA ALA A 49 -14.35 6.09 -12.47
C ALA A 49 -14.25 5.01 -11.36
N ILE A 50 -15.00 3.92 -11.49
CA ILE A 50 -14.90 2.75 -10.61
C ILE A 50 -13.51 2.12 -10.74
N ALA A 51 -13.03 1.90 -11.96
CA ALA A 51 -11.71 1.33 -12.22
C ALA A 51 -10.57 2.19 -11.64
N VAL A 52 -10.62 3.53 -11.78
CA VAL A 52 -9.59 4.43 -11.25
C VAL A 52 -9.50 4.34 -9.72
N ASN A 53 -10.63 4.43 -9.00
CA ASN A 53 -10.66 4.27 -7.55
C ASN A 53 -10.14 2.90 -7.10
N LEU A 54 -10.38 1.87 -7.92
CA LEU A 54 -9.92 0.50 -7.69
C LEU A 54 -8.50 0.23 -8.20
N THR A 55 -7.78 1.23 -8.73
CA THR A 55 -6.36 1.10 -9.09
C THR A 55 -5.44 1.91 -8.17
N GLN A 56 -5.99 2.77 -7.30
CA GLN A 56 -5.29 3.43 -6.20
C GLN A 56 -4.96 2.46 -5.05
N LEU A 57 -4.51 1.25 -5.40
CA LEU A 57 -4.38 0.10 -4.53
C LEU A 57 -2.92 -0.09 -4.13
N GLY A 58 -2.42 0.80 -3.28
CA GLY A 58 -1.38 0.41 -2.34
C GLY A 58 -1.85 -0.75 -1.44
N TYR A 59 -1.01 -1.13 -0.49
CA TYR A 59 -1.42 -2.08 0.54
C TYR A 59 -2.58 -1.49 1.36
N SER A 60 -3.52 -2.35 1.79
CA SER A 60 -4.60 -1.90 2.67
C SER A 60 -4.05 -1.46 4.02
N ARG A 61 -4.82 -0.69 4.79
CA ARG A 61 -4.42 -0.29 6.14
C ARG A 61 -4.13 -1.50 7.02
N GLU A 62 -4.94 -2.53 6.90
CA GLU A 62 -4.77 -3.79 7.62
C GLU A 62 -3.47 -4.51 7.21
N GLU A 63 -3.11 -4.49 5.93
CA GLU A 63 -1.85 -5.05 5.42
C GLU A 63 -0.63 -4.28 5.93
N GLU A 64 -0.71 -2.94 6.00
CA GLU A 64 0.34 -2.11 6.60
C GLU A 64 0.51 -2.39 8.11
N PHE A 65 -0.58 -2.49 8.88
CA PHE A 65 -0.50 -2.82 10.30
C PHE A 65 0.02 -4.25 10.56
N GLU A 66 -0.33 -5.19 9.69
CA GLU A 66 0.22 -6.54 9.73
C GLU A 66 1.72 -6.51 9.45
N ALA A 67 2.16 -5.76 8.43
CA ALA A 67 3.57 -5.60 8.10
C ALA A 67 4.37 -4.87 9.20
N ASP A 68 3.81 -3.86 9.85
CA ASP A 68 4.44 -3.18 11.00
C ASP A 68 4.64 -4.15 12.17
N ARG A 69 3.62 -4.95 12.49
CA ARG A 69 3.66 -5.93 13.58
C ARG A 69 4.72 -7.01 13.32
N TYR A 70 4.71 -7.61 12.14
CA TYR A 70 5.66 -8.66 11.79
C TYR A 70 7.06 -8.10 11.54
N GLY A 71 7.17 -6.87 11.03
CA GLY A 71 8.44 -6.16 10.91
C GLY A 71 9.12 -5.97 12.26
N VAL A 72 8.38 -5.52 13.28
CA VAL A 72 8.87 -5.43 14.66
C VAL A 72 9.31 -6.80 15.20
N TYR A 73 8.52 -7.86 14.94
CA TYR A 73 8.87 -9.22 15.33
C TYR A 73 10.17 -9.71 14.66
N PHE A 74 10.36 -9.46 13.36
CA PHE A 74 11.58 -9.83 12.65
C PHE A 74 12.79 -9.04 13.14
N MET A 75 12.64 -7.75 13.42
CA MET A 75 13.70 -6.94 14.03
C MET A 75 14.15 -7.54 15.36
N GLU A 76 13.22 -7.92 16.23
CA GLU A 76 13.53 -8.53 17.52
C GLU A 76 14.28 -9.87 17.35
N LYS A 77 13.81 -10.73 16.44
CA LYS A 77 14.46 -12.01 16.13
C LYS A 77 15.86 -11.84 15.54
N ALA A 78 16.09 -10.79 14.78
CA ALA A 78 17.38 -10.46 14.19
C ALA A 78 18.31 -9.67 15.14
N GLY A 79 17.87 -9.36 16.37
CA GLY A 79 18.67 -8.62 17.35
C GLY A 79 18.74 -7.11 17.11
N TYR A 80 17.87 -6.55 16.27
CA TYR A 80 17.77 -5.11 16.01
C TYR A 80 16.84 -4.41 17.01
N LYS A 81 17.17 -3.14 17.31
CA LYS A 81 16.34 -2.29 18.17
C LYS A 81 15.07 -1.85 17.46
N ARG A 82 13.90 -2.18 18.02
CA ARG A 82 12.57 -1.80 17.54
C ARG A 82 12.40 -0.28 17.33
N GLN A 83 13.07 0.53 18.15
CA GLN A 83 13.01 2.00 18.05
C GLN A 83 13.37 2.54 16.66
N GLY A 84 14.17 1.79 15.87
CA GLY A 84 14.57 2.23 14.54
C GLY A 84 13.43 2.37 13.52
N ILE A 85 12.30 1.67 13.71
CA ILE A 85 11.13 1.82 12.84
C ILE A 85 10.21 2.96 13.30
N ILE A 86 10.07 3.16 14.61
CA ILE A 86 9.29 4.26 15.20
C ILE A 86 9.89 5.61 14.78
N ASN A 87 11.20 5.77 14.96
CA ASN A 87 11.90 7.00 14.56
C ASN A 87 11.78 7.28 13.06
N PHE A 88 11.65 6.24 12.23
CA PHE A 88 11.47 6.40 10.80
C PHE A 88 10.07 6.95 10.47
N TRP A 89 9.03 6.42 11.11
CA TRP A 89 7.67 6.94 10.94
C TRP A 89 7.50 8.35 11.48
N GLU A 90 8.07 8.66 12.65
CA GLU A 90 8.12 10.02 13.19
C GLU A 90 8.80 10.99 12.21
N TRP A 91 9.99 10.61 11.70
CA TRP A 91 10.70 11.40 10.69
C TRP A 91 9.87 11.61 9.41
N ILE A 92 9.17 10.57 8.94
CA ILE A 92 8.29 10.66 7.78
C ILE A 92 7.13 11.61 8.04
N LEU A 93 6.48 11.53 9.19
CA LEU A 93 5.37 12.40 9.55
C LEU A 93 5.81 13.86 9.61
N GLU A 94 6.96 14.13 10.24
CA GLU A 94 7.57 15.46 10.27
C GLU A 94 7.94 15.96 8.86
N ALA A 95 8.57 15.11 8.04
CA ALA A 95 9.02 15.47 6.70
C ALA A 95 7.85 15.61 5.70
N SER A 96 6.73 14.92 5.94
CA SER A 96 5.51 14.97 5.12
C SER A 96 4.71 16.26 5.27
N GLY A 97 4.95 17.04 6.34
CA GLY A 97 4.30 18.33 6.62
C GLY A 97 4.55 19.41 5.55
N GLY A 98 5.41 19.13 4.56
CA GLY A 98 5.44 19.84 3.29
C GLY A 98 5.25 18.86 2.14
N GLU A 99 4.04 18.82 1.55
CA GLU A 99 3.58 17.97 0.44
C GLU A 99 4.39 18.08 -0.89
N LYS A 100 5.66 18.51 -0.84
CA LYS A 100 6.45 18.92 -2.01
C LYS A 100 7.60 17.98 -2.37
N ASN A 101 7.83 16.89 -1.63
CA ASN A 101 8.88 15.93 -1.99
C ASN A 101 8.29 14.75 -2.81
N PRO A 102 8.71 14.58 -4.08
CA PRO A 102 8.28 13.48 -4.93
C PRO A 102 8.53 12.08 -4.34
N ASP A 103 9.60 11.91 -3.57
CA ASP A 103 9.96 10.62 -2.97
C ASP A 103 8.95 10.20 -1.90
N PHE A 104 8.45 11.16 -1.11
CA PHE A 104 7.40 10.89 -0.13
C PHE A 104 6.06 10.64 -0.80
N LEU A 105 5.75 11.35 -1.88
CA LEU A 105 4.53 11.08 -2.66
C LEU A 105 4.54 9.65 -3.22
N TYR A 106 5.70 9.17 -3.68
CA TYR A 106 5.85 7.78 -4.15
C TYR A 106 5.67 6.78 -3.00
N LEU A 107 6.33 7.00 -1.86
CA LEU A 107 6.18 6.14 -0.69
C LEU A 107 4.72 6.10 -0.21
N PHE A 108 4.04 7.24 -0.16
CA PHE A 108 2.64 7.32 0.30
C PHE A 108 1.63 6.77 -0.70
N SER A 109 2.01 6.67 -1.98
CA SER A 109 1.19 6.00 -2.98
C SER A 109 1.12 4.49 -2.80
N THR A 110 2.10 3.90 -2.10
CA THR A 110 2.20 2.45 -1.86
C THR A 110 1.95 2.08 -0.41
N HIS A 111 2.42 2.90 0.53
CA HIS A 111 2.29 2.76 1.98
C HIS A 111 1.64 4.01 2.56
N SER A 112 0.35 3.94 2.89
CA SER A 112 -0.34 5.11 3.44
C SER A 112 0.26 5.48 4.81
N PRO A 113 0.73 6.73 5.00
CA PRO A 113 1.11 7.20 6.31
C PRO A 113 -0.18 7.45 7.09
N THR A 114 -0.32 6.83 8.26
CA THR A 114 -1.48 7.05 9.12
C THR A 114 -0.98 7.29 10.53
N PRO A 115 -1.49 8.28 11.28
CA PRO A 115 -1.08 8.55 12.66
C PRO A 115 -1.19 7.35 13.61
N GLU A 116 -1.96 6.33 13.23
CA GLU A 116 -2.19 5.12 14.00
C GLU A 116 -1.07 4.06 13.86
N ARG A 117 -0.10 4.24 12.96
CA ARG A 117 1.07 3.36 12.76
C ARG A 117 2.24 3.76 13.65
#